data_AF-A0A3D5MTF5-F1
#
_entry.id   AF-A0A3D5MTF5-F1
#
_cell.length_a   1.000
_cell.length_b   1.000
_cell.length_c   1.000
_cell.angle_alpha   90.00
_cell.angle_beta   90.00
_cell.angle_gamma   90.00
#
_symmetry.space_group_name_H-M   'P 1'
#
loop_
_entity.id
_entity.type
_entity.pdbx_description
1 polymer ?
#
loop_
_entity_poly.entity_id
_entity_poly.type
_entity_poly.pdbx_seq_one_letter_code
_entity_poly.pdbx_strand_id
1 'polypeptide(L)'
;MQYPSFLIFKFITNDTHARVLSDDGGFGFAKIASLVKKEKAENPNTLLIDAGDTFHGKPIINISKGENAVKILNATGYDYITPGNHDFNLI
;
A
#
# COMPACT_ATOMS: atom_id res chain seq x y z
N MET A 1 -4.05 24.42 -24.13
CA MET A 1 -2.62 24.37 -23.74
C MET A 1 -2.48 23.18 -22.81
N GLN A 2 -1.87 22.09 -23.27
CA GLN A 2 -1.72 20.86 -22.49
C GLN A 2 -0.53 21.04 -21.55
N TYR A 3 -0.79 21.07 -20.24
CA TYR A 3 0.28 21.13 -19.23
C TYR A 3 1.21 19.92 -19.39
N PRO A 4 2.52 20.04 -19.10
CA PRO A 4 3.40 18.89 -19.13
C PRO A 4 2.90 17.85 -18.12
N SER A 5 2.80 16.60 -18.55
CA SER A 5 2.40 15.46 -17.71
C SER A 5 3.52 15.17 -16.71
N PHE A 6 3.53 15.88 -15.59
CA PHE A 6 4.44 15.57 -14.48
C PHE A 6 3.91 14.36 -13.70
N LEU A 7 4.83 13.47 -13.33
CA LEU A 7 4.58 12.41 -12.36
C LEU A 7 4.27 13.04 -11.00
N ILE A 8 3.11 12.72 -10.42
CA ILE A 8 2.69 13.24 -9.12
C ILE A 8 2.65 12.08 -8.13
N PHE A 9 3.59 12.10 -7.18
CA PHE A 9 3.51 11.27 -5.99
C PHE A 9 2.40 11.82 -5.10
N LYS A 10 1.26 11.10 -5.04
CA LYS A 10 0.07 11.60 -4.34
C LYS A 10 -0.27 10.79 -3.09
N PHE A 11 0.05 9.50 -3.10
CA PHE A 11 -0.23 8.61 -1.97
C PHE A 11 1.03 7.89 -1.51
N ILE A 12 1.32 8.03 -0.23
CA ILE A 12 2.39 7.33 0.46
C ILE A 12 1.79 6.70 1.70
N THR A 13 2.01 5.41 1.89
CA THR A 13 1.74 4.69 3.13
C THR A 13 3.05 4.26 3.79
N ASN A 14 3.00 4.04 5.10
CA ASN A 14 4.08 3.51 5.91
C ASN A 14 3.45 2.81 7.12
N ASP A 15 4.17 1.86 7.71
CA ASP A 15 3.85 1.27 9.01
C ASP A 15 2.42 0.73 9.09
N THR A 16 1.91 0.19 7.97
CA THR A 16 0.55 -0.35 7.94
C THR A 16 0.41 -1.55 8.86
N HIS A 17 1.53 -2.21 9.19
CA HIS A 17 1.62 -3.28 10.18
C HIS A 17 0.54 -4.34 10.02
N ALA A 18 0.33 -4.76 8.76
CA ALA A 18 -0.66 -5.76 8.38
C ALA A 18 -2.13 -5.42 8.72
N ARG A 19 -2.48 -4.14 8.92
CA ARG A 19 -3.87 -3.69 9.11
C ARG A 19 -4.61 -3.67 7.78
N VAL A 20 -4.99 -4.87 7.34
CA VAL A 20 -5.70 -5.11 6.08
C VAL A 20 -7.08 -4.43 6.09
N LEU A 21 -7.77 -4.53 7.22
CA LEU A 21 -9.12 -4.01 7.43
C LEU A 21 -9.07 -2.57 7.95
N SER A 22 -10.20 -1.87 7.77
CA SER A 22 -10.41 -0.55 8.36
C SER A 22 -10.90 -0.70 9.80
N ASP A 23 -10.07 -1.23 10.68
CA ASP A 23 -10.33 -1.43 12.10
C ASP A 23 -9.07 -1.14 12.94
N ASP A 24 -9.20 -1.06 14.26
CA ASP A 24 -8.06 -1.03 15.21
C ASP A 24 -6.94 -0.03 14.83
N GLY A 25 -7.36 1.20 14.46
CA GLY A 25 -6.47 2.29 14.05
C GLY A 25 -5.93 2.21 12.61
N GLY A 26 -6.28 1.16 11.86
CA GLY A 26 -5.92 0.97 10.46
C GLY A 26 -6.93 1.62 9.50
N PHE A 27 -6.40 2.20 8.42
CA PHE A 27 -7.24 2.78 7.36
C PHE A 27 -7.84 1.71 6.43
N GLY A 28 -7.17 0.56 6.31
CA GLY A 28 -7.59 -0.58 5.50
C GLY A 28 -7.34 -0.43 3.99
N PHE A 29 -6.87 -1.51 3.38
CA PHE A 29 -6.38 -1.48 1.98
C PHE A 29 -7.50 -1.32 0.95
N ALA A 30 -8.72 -1.79 1.25
CA ALA A 30 -9.87 -1.59 0.36
C ALA A 30 -10.23 -0.10 0.20
N LYS A 31 -10.09 0.70 1.27
CA LYS A 31 -10.33 2.15 1.21
C LYS A 31 -9.22 2.86 0.43
N ILE A 32 -7.96 2.47 0.67
CA ILE A 32 -6.80 2.97 -0.10
C ILE A 32 -7.02 2.70 -1.59
N ALA A 33 -7.36 1.47 -1.96
CA ALA A 33 -7.61 1.08 -3.34
C ALA A 33 -8.70 1.95 -4.00
N SER A 34 -9.79 2.22 -3.28
CA SER A 34 -10.89 3.07 -3.77
C SER A 34 -10.43 4.50 -4.05
N LEU A 35 -9.69 5.12 -3.11
CA LEU A 35 -9.16 6.46 -3.26
C LEU A 35 -8.15 6.56 -4.41
N VAL A 36 -7.21 5.61 -4.48
CA VAL A 36 -6.18 5.57 -5.51
C VAL A 36 -6.80 5.34 -6.88
N LYS A 37 -7.81 4.47 -7.00
CA LYS A 37 -8.55 4.26 -8.24
C LYS A 37 -9.24 5.53 -8.71
N LYS A 38 -9.86 6.30 -7.81
CA LYS A 38 -10.50 7.58 -8.14
C LYS A 38 -9.45 8.58 -8.65
N GLU A 39 -8.35 8.75 -7.94
CA GLU A 39 -7.32 9.72 -8.34
C GLU A 39 -6.57 9.32 -9.61
N LYS A 40 -6.27 8.04 -9.81
CA LYS A 40 -5.68 7.55 -11.06
C LYS A 40 -6.61 7.76 -12.26
N ALA A 41 -7.93 7.79 -12.06
CA ALA A 41 -8.88 8.13 -13.11
C ALA A 41 -8.88 9.63 -13.48
N GLU A 42 -8.65 10.52 -12.51
CA GLU A 42 -8.55 11.97 -12.73
C GLU A 42 -7.16 12.38 -13.26
N ASN A 43 -6.11 11.74 -12.76
CA ASN A 43 -4.73 11.94 -13.18
C ASN A 43 -3.98 10.60 -13.29
N PRO A 44 -3.80 10.07 -14.51
CA PRO A 44 -3.08 8.82 -14.75
C PRO A 44 -1.62 8.82 -14.28
N ASN A 45 -0.99 10.00 -14.07
CA ASN A 45 0.38 10.11 -13.58
C ASN A 45 0.47 10.09 -12.04
N THR A 46 -0.53 9.52 -11.36
CA THR A 46 -0.58 9.39 -9.90
C THR A 46 0.14 8.12 -9.46
N LEU A 47 1.07 8.24 -8.51
CA LEU A 47 1.71 7.08 -7.88
C LEU A 47 1.18 6.79 -6.47
N LEU A 48 1.09 5.50 -6.16
CA LEU A 48 0.88 4.93 -4.83
C LEU A 48 2.16 4.19 -4.40
N ILE A 49 2.74 4.59 -3.27
CA ILE A 49 3.99 4.03 -2.75
C ILE A 49 3.84 3.59 -1.30
N ASP A 50 4.47 2.48 -0.92
CA ASP A 50 4.63 2.07 0.47
C ASP A 50 6.08 2.25 0.93
N ALA A 51 6.29 2.86 2.09
CA ALA A 51 7.61 3.12 2.66
C ALA A 51 8.09 2.01 3.62
N GLY A 52 7.35 0.91 3.78
CA GLY A 52 7.75 -0.27 4.52
C GLY A 52 6.96 -0.55 5.79
N ASP A 53 7.33 -1.64 6.47
CA ASP A 53 6.68 -2.17 7.67
C ASP A 53 5.21 -2.58 7.43
N THR A 54 5.02 -3.26 6.30
CA THR A 54 3.72 -3.75 5.83
C THR A 54 3.60 -5.28 5.92
N PHE A 55 4.72 -6.02 5.91
CA PHE A 55 4.74 -7.49 5.85
C PHE A 55 4.67 -8.18 7.21
N HIS A 56 4.41 -7.43 8.28
CA HIS A 56 4.36 -7.95 9.65
C HIS A 56 3.30 -7.23 10.51
N GLY A 57 2.68 -7.93 11.46
CA GLY A 57 1.94 -7.31 12.58
C GLY A 57 0.59 -7.96 12.93
N LYS A 58 0.01 -8.75 12.02
CA LYS A 58 -1.27 -9.45 12.23
C LYS A 58 -1.19 -10.88 11.68
N PRO A 59 -1.93 -11.85 12.26
CA PRO A 59 -1.88 -13.26 11.85
C PRO A 59 -2.12 -13.52 10.36
N ILE A 60 -3.00 -12.74 9.73
CA ILE A 60 -3.34 -12.86 8.30
C ILE A 60 -2.11 -12.73 7.39
N ILE A 61 -1.12 -11.92 7.77
CA ILE A 61 0.12 -11.76 7.01
C ILE A 61 1.21 -12.68 7.58
N ASN A 62 1.39 -12.71 8.91
CA ASN A 62 2.46 -13.47 9.54
C ASN A 62 2.38 -14.99 9.24
N ILE A 63 1.20 -15.61 9.30
CA ILE A 63 1.02 -17.05 9.04
C ILE A 63 1.36 -17.39 7.57
N SER A 64 1.05 -16.46 6.66
CA SER A 64 1.38 -16.60 5.23
C SER A 64 2.82 -16.24 4.88
N LYS A 65 3.64 -15.86 5.87
CA LYS A 65 5.02 -15.37 5.68
C LYS A 65 5.10 -14.26 4.63
N GLY A 66 4.14 -13.34 4.65
CA GLY A 66 4.08 -12.21 3.71
C GLY A 66 3.36 -12.46 2.39
N GLU A 67 3.01 -13.70 2.03
CA GLU A 67 2.35 -13.98 0.74
C GLU A 67 1.02 -13.23 0.60
N ASN A 68 0.23 -13.15 1.68
CA ASN A 68 -1.02 -12.40 1.67
C ASN A 68 -0.80 -10.88 1.54
N ALA A 69 0.30 -10.35 2.07
CA ALA A 69 0.65 -8.94 1.89
C ALA A 69 0.86 -8.63 0.40
N VAL A 70 1.62 -9.47 -0.31
CA VAL A 70 1.86 -9.32 -1.76
C VAL A 70 0.55 -9.28 -2.54
N LYS A 71 -0.37 -10.23 -2.26
CA LYS A 71 -1.67 -10.29 -2.93
C LYS A 71 -2.50 -9.01 -2.69
N ILE A 72 -2.51 -8.52 -1.46
CA ILE A 72 -3.26 -7.32 -1.07
C ILE A 72 -2.66 -6.06 -1.69
N LEU A 73 -1.33 -5.90 -1.64
CA LEU A 73 -0.63 -4.77 -2.24
C LEU A 73 -0.85 -4.71 -3.76
N ASN A 74 -0.73 -5.85 -4.43
CA ASN A 74 -1.01 -5.95 -5.87
C ASN A 74 -2.47 -5.59 -6.19
N ALA A 75 -3.43 -6.10 -5.43
CA ALA A 75 -4.84 -5.79 -5.62
C ALA A 75 -5.19 -4.32 -5.32
N THR A 76 -4.43 -3.67 -4.43
CA THR A 76 -4.59 -2.25 -4.09
C THR A 76 -4.02 -1.33 -5.17
N GLY A 77 -3.02 -1.81 -5.93
CA GLY A 77 -2.41 -1.09 -7.04
C GLY A 77 -1.21 -0.23 -6.64
N TYR A 78 -0.38 -0.73 -5.71
CA TYR A 78 0.91 -0.12 -5.36
C TYR A 78 1.87 -0.16 -6.54
N ASP A 79 2.55 0.95 -6.80
CA ASP A 79 3.52 1.08 -7.88
C ASP A 79 4.94 0.75 -7.39
N TYR A 80 5.26 1.17 -6.16
CA TYR A 80 6.56 0.91 -5.52
C TYR A 80 6.37 0.60 -4.04
N ILE A 81 7.26 -0.24 -3.51
CA ILE A 81 7.37 -0.53 -2.08
C ILE A 81 8.84 -0.52 -1.70
N THR A 82 9.17 -0.02 -0.51
CA THR A 82 10.48 -0.20 0.11
C THR A 82 10.34 -1.09 1.34
N PRO A 83 11.30 -2.01 1.60
CA PRO A 83 11.25 -2.81 2.81
C PRO A 83 11.56 -1.94 4.05
N GLY A 84 10.78 -2.13 5.11
CA GLY A 84 11.06 -1.59 6.44
C GLY A 84 11.81 -2.60 7.33
N ASN A 85 12.15 -2.20 8.56
CA ASN A 85 12.89 -3.07 9.48
C ASN A 85 12.08 -4.30 9.91
N HIS A 86 10.76 -4.19 10.06
CA HIS A 86 9.91 -5.30 10.47
C HIS A 86 9.60 -6.28 9.35
N ASP A 87 9.84 -5.92 8.09
CA ASP A 87 9.64 -6.80 6.95
C ASP A 87 10.66 -7.95 6.90
N PHE A 88 11.74 -7.85 7.68
CA PHE A 88 12.74 -8.92 7.87
C PHE A 88 12.44 -9.81 9.09
N ASN A 89 11.43 -9.48 9.90
CA ASN A 89 11.06 -10.22 11.11
C ASN A 89 10.17 -11.44 10.79
N LEU A 90 10.33 -12.03 9.60
CA LEU A 90 9.52 -13.17 9.13
C LEU A 90 9.92 -14.52 9.80
N ILE A 91 10.58 -14.46 10.96
CA ILE A 91 11.08 -15.58 11.77
C ILE A 91 10.65 -15.39 13.22
#